data_AF-A0A350UYU8-F1
#
_entry.id   AF-A0A350UYU8-F1
#
_cell.length_a   1.000
_cell.length_b   1.000
_cell.length_c   1.000
_cell.angle_alpha   90.00
_cell.angle_beta   90.00
_cell.angle_gamma   90.00
#
_symmetry.space_group_name_H-M   'P 1'
#
loop_
_entity.id
_entity.type
_entity.pdbx_description
1 polymer ?
#
loop_
_entity_poly.entity_id
_entity_poly.type
_entity_poly.pdbx_seq_one_letter_code
_entity_poly.pdbx_strand_id
1 'polypeptide(L)'
;MKKTFLLLLIVSAFIRTEIFAQDSTDYSKMYTSWAMMQIIPSPVIFQDSDGNNSKVQFGLRWQLIPLNISFRSNKFTTPLQFFKINPVRRFTGSMDIFVQPEWTVTGFKYSGLSRFGISAGSRIILPIKGDGEKMAFSLGGKYTHRNDAITGKNGYWSAEGGIYFLFGFVGLQFSYNFDERSRYNIGFFLKYF
;
A
#
# COMPACT_ATOMS: atom_id res chain seq x y z
N MET A 1 -18.00 25.58 -7.98
CA MET A 1 -16.63 25.70 -8.56
C MET A 1 -15.66 26.53 -7.72
N LYS A 2 -15.98 27.77 -7.32
CA LYS A 2 -15.03 28.64 -6.57
C LYS A 2 -14.55 28.07 -5.21
N LYS A 3 -15.44 27.45 -4.43
CA LYS A 3 -15.09 26.88 -3.10
C LYS A 3 -14.17 25.64 -3.19
N THR A 4 -14.39 24.79 -4.18
CA THR A 4 -13.58 23.58 -4.41
C THR A 4 -12.17 23.92 -4.90
N PHE A 5 -12.05 24.95 -5.74
CA PHE A 5 -10.77 25.45 -6.23
C PHE A 5 -9.95 26.11 -5.11
N LEU A 6 -10.61 26.89 -4.23
CA LEU A 6 -9.96 27.48 -3.05
C LEU A 6 -9.47 26.40 -2.07
N LEU A 7 -10.27 25.35 -1.84
CA LEU A 7 -9.87 24.22 -1.00
C LEU A 7 -8.64 23.51 -1.58
N LEU A 8 -8.62 23.27 -2.90
CA LEU A 8 -7.48 22.68 -3.60
C LEU A 8 -6.24 23.57 -3.52
N LEU A 9 -6.40 24.89 -3.61
CA LEU A 9 -5.31 25.86 -3.47
C LEU A 9 -4.75 25.87 -2.05
N ILE A 10 -5.61 25.86 -1.04
CA ILE A 10 -5.22 25.80 0.38
C ILE A 10 -4.50 24.47 0.67
N VAL A 11 -5.08 23.34 0.24
CA VAL A 11 -4.44 22.03 0.36
C VAL A 11 -3.08 22.04 -0.35
N SER A 12 -2.99 22.59 -1.57
CA SER A 12 -1.72 22.69 -2.30
C SER A 12 -0.68 23.61 -1.63
N ALA A 13 -1.13 24.66 -0.92
CA ALA A 13 -0.27 25.59 -0.20
C ALA A 13 0.29 24.96 1.09
N PHE A 14 -0.55 24.24 1.85
CA PHE A 14 -0.14 23.46 3.02
C PHE A 14 0.81 22.31 2.64
N ILE A 15 0.54 21.65 1.50
CA ILE A 15 1.42 20.61 0.94
C ILE A 15 2.81 21.18 0.62
N ARG A 16 2.91 22.41 0.10
CA ARG A 16 4.20 23.01 -0.27
C ARG A 16 5.08 23.41 0.90
N THR A 17 4.51 23.89 2.02
CA THR A 17 5.31 24.35 3.16
C THR A 17 5.87 23.20 3.98
N GLU A 18 5.14 22.09 4.05
CA GLU A 18 5.51 20.96 4.90
C GLU A 18 6.36 19.91 4.15
N ILE A 19 6.14 19.66 2.86
CA ILE A 19 6.87 18.61 2.10
C ILE A 19 8.40 18.83 2.08
N PHE A 20 8.89 20.06 2.26
CA PHE A 20 10.32 20.39 2.24
C PHE A 20 11.00 20.40 3.63
N ALA A 21 10.30 20.02 4.71
CA ALA A 21 10.85 20.04 6.06
C ALA A 21 11.71 18.80 6.44
N GLN A 22 12.17 18.02 5.45
CA GLN A 22 12.92 16.77 5.68
C GLN A 22 14.29 17.00 6.36
N ASP A 23 14.87 18.20 6.19
CA ASP A 23 16.12 18.65 6.84
C ASP A 23 15.88 19.54 8.08
N SER A 24 14.63 19.71 8.52
CA SER A 24 14.36 20.51 9.73
C SER A 24 14.66 19.70 11.00
N THR A 25 15.30 20.33 11.98
CA THR A 25 15.50 19.77 13.34
C THR A 25 14.21 19.65 14.14
N ASP A 26 13.08 20.10 13.57
CA ASP A 26 11.76 20.06 14.16
C ASP A 26 11.07 18.73 13.83
N TYR A 27 11.10 17.82 14.80
CA TYR A 27 10.48 16.50 14.70
C TYR A 27 9.00 16.58 14.32
N SER A 28 8.27 17.62 14.77
CA SER A 28 6.83 17.75 14.49
C SER A 28 6.56 17.88 13.00
N LYS A 29 7.30 18.76 12.31
CA LYS A 29 7.18 18.97 10.86
C LYS A 29 7.57 17.72 10.10
N MET A 30 8.69 17.10 10.48
CA MET A 30 9.15 15.85 9.87
C MET A 30 8.08 14.74 9.92
N TYR A 31 7.43 14.52 11.07
CA TYR A 31 6.38 13.51 11.20
C TYR A 31 5.08 13.91 10.49
N THR A 32 4.74 15.20 10.47
CA THR A 32 3.54 15.70 9.80
C THR A 32 3.65 15.54 8.28
N SER A 33 4.78 15.93 7.71
CA SER A 33 5.08 15.75 6.27
C SER A 33 5.10 14.29 5.88
N TRP A 34 5.75 13.45 6.69
CA TRP A 34 5.75 12.00 6.49
C TRP A 34 4.32 11.42 6.53
N ALA A 35 3.50 11.82 7.51
CA ALA A 35 2.13 11.35 7.65
C ALA A 35 1.26 11.76 6.45
N MET A 36 1.40 13.00 5.96
CA MET A 36 0.70 13.47 4.75
C MET A 36 1.07 12.64 3.52
N MET A 37 2.33 12.26 3.39
CA MET A 37 2.78 11.40 2.28
C MET A 37 2.19 9.98 2.34
N GLN A 38 1.86 9.47 3.53
CA GLN A 38 1.18 8.16 3.66
C GLN A 38 -0.29 8.18 3.23
N ILE A 39 -0.89 9.36 3.03
CA ILE A 39 -2.29 9.51 2.57
C ILE A 39 -2.42 9.22 1.08
N ILE A 40 -1.33 9.27 0.31
CA ILE A 40 -1.37 9.04 -1.14
C ILE A 40 -1.62 7.53 -1.42
N PRO A 41 -2.76 7.15 -2.02
CA PRO A 41 -3.02 5.75 -2.33
C PRO A 41 -2.31 5.30 -3.60
N SER A 42 -2.10 4.00 -3.68
CA SER A 42 -1.71 3.27 -4.88
C SER A 42 -2.95 2.89 -5.70
N PRO A 43 -2.99 3.14 -7.02
CA PRO A 43 -4.08 2.65 -7.85
C PRO A 43 -4.02 1.13 -8.00
N VAL A 44 -5.19 0.49 -7.96
CA VAL A 44 -5.33 -0.96 -8.02
C VAL A 44 -6.53 -1.36 -8.86
N ILE A 45 -6.38 -2.46 -9.55
CA ILE A 45 -7.40 -3.10 -10.36
C ILE A 45 -7.84 -4.37 -9.64
N PHE A 46 -9.14 -4.50 -9.44
CA PHE A 46 -9.81 -5.66 -8.85
C PHE A 46 -10.61 -6.40 -9.91
N GLN A 47 -10.66 -7.72 -9.80
CA GLN A 47 -11.65 -8.52 -10.50
C GLN A 47 -12.95 -8.55 -9.70
N ASP A 48 -14.08 -8.40 -10.40
CA ASP A 48 -15.44 -8.57 -9.90
C ASP A 48 -16.07 -9.73 -10.68
N SER A 49 -16.46 -10.82 -10.01
CA SER A 49 -16.94 -12.03 -10.67
C SER A 49 -18.02 -12.74 -9.85
N ASP A 50 -19.00 -13.35 -10.52
CA ASP A 50 -20.02 -14.25 -9.93
C ASP A 50 -19.96 -15.68 -10.51
N GLY A 51 -18.94 -15.98 -11.32
CA GLY A 51 -18.76 -17.26 -12.02
C GLY A 51 -19.33 -17.28 -13.44
N ASN A 52 -20.36 -16.48 -13.72
CA ASN A 52 -20.98 -16.39 -15.06
C ASN A 52 -20.63 -15.09 -15.77
N ASN A 53 -20.40 -14.02 -15.01
CA ASN A 53 -20.07 -12.69 -15.48
C ASN A 53 -18.81 -12.19 -14.78
N SER A 54 -18.03 -11.36 -15.47
CA SER A 54 -16.89 -10.68 -14.86
C SER A 54 -16.75 -9.24 -15.32
N LYS A 55 -16.26 -8.38 -14.42
CA LYS A 55 -15.93 -7.00 -14.69
C LYS A 55 -14.63 -6.62 -13.98
N VAL A 56 -13.92 -5.68 -14.60
CA VAL A 56 -12.75 -5.04 -14.01
C VAL A 56 -13.18 -3.80 -13.23
N GLN A 57 -12.69 -3.69 -12.00
CA GLN A 57 -12.99 -2.60 -11.08
C GLN A 57 -11.72 -1.83 -10.73
N PHE A 58 -11.80 -0.52 -10.79
CA PHE A 58 -10.70 0.35 -10.35
C PHE A 58 -10.90 0.76 -8.89
N GLY A 59 -9.80 0.82 -8.16
CA GLY A 59 -9.79 1.27 -6.78
C GLY A 59 -8.44 1.83 -6.35
N LEU A 60 -8.41 2.17 -5.07
CA LEU A 60 -7.31 2.82 -4.38
C LEU A 60 -6.94 1.95 -3.19
N ARG A 61 -5.64 1.75 -2.97
CA ARG A 61 -5.09 0.96 -1.88
C ARG A 61 -4.05 1.79 -1.13
N TRP A 62 -4.24 1.95 0.16
CA TRP A 62 -3.24 2.57 1.03
C TRP A 62 -2.25 1.52 1.52
N GLN A 63 -1.02 1.93 1.80
CA GLN A 63 0.06 1.01 2.19
C GLN A 63 0.69 1.44 3.50
N LEU A 64 0.02 1.10 4.60
CA LEU A 64 0.49 1.36 5.94
C LEU A 64 1.38 0.20 6.39
N ILE A 65 2.55 0.51 6.90
CA ILE A 65 3.51 -0.49 7.37
C ILE A 65 3.89 -0.08 8.80
N PRO A 66 3.11 -0.52 9.81
CA PRO A 66 3.39 -0.16 11.20
C PRO A 66 4.72 -0.74 11.70
N LEU A 67 5.14 -1.89 11.16
CA LEU A 67 6.34 -2.59 11.62
C LEU A 67 7.17 -3.11 10.44
N ASN A 68 8.47 -2.87 10.49
CA ASN A 68 9.46 -3.47 9.61
C ASN A 68 10.62 -4.06 10.41
N ILE A 69 11.07 -5.25 10.02
CA ILE A 69 12.22 -5.93 10.61
C ILE A 69 13.27 -6.10 9.52
N SER A 70 14.38 -5.36 9.61
CA SER A 70 15.47 -5.43 8.63
C SER A 70 16.50 -6.51 9.01
N PHE A 71 16.85 -7.38 8.06
CA PHE A 71 17.79 -8.48 8.28
C PHE A 71 19.25 -8.06 8.14
N ARG A 72 19.54 -7.08 7.27
CA ARG A 72 20.91 -6.56 7.00
C ARG A 72 21.20 -5.24 7.70
N SER A 73 20.74 -5.10 8.95
CA SER A 73 20.99 -3.91 9.75
C SER A 73 22.46 -3.80 10.17
N ASN A 74 23.04 -2.60 10.16
CA ASN A 74 24.35 -2.36 10.77
C ASN A 74 24.25 -2.58 12.29
N LYS A 75 25.32 -3.08 12.93
CA LYS A 75 25.40 -3.31 14.39
C LYS A 75 25.10 -2.06 15.22
N PHE A 76 25.28 -0.88 14.65
CA PHE A 76 25.02 0.41 15.30
C PHE A 76 23.57 0.90 15.14
N THR A 77 22.70 0.13 14.48
CA THR A 77 21.31 0.53 14.20
C THR A 77 20.33 -0.58 14.55
N THR A 78 19.24 -0.22 15.23
CA THR A 78 18.18 -1.16 15.63
C THR A 78 17.50 -1.76 14.39
N PRO A 79 17.45 -3.10 14.21
CA PRO A 79 16.83 -3.75 13.05
C PRO A 79 15.33 -3.52 12.92
N LEU A 80 14.67 -3.20 14.04
CA LEU A 80 13.25 -2.92 14.14
C LEU A 80 12.94 -1.46 13.82
N GLN A 81 11.94 -1.22 12.97
CA GLN A 81 11.46 0.11 12.60
C GLN A 81 9.95 0.18 12.75
N PHE A 82 9.47 1.29 13.32
CA PHE A 82 8.05 1.53 13.56
C PHE A 82 7.57 2.76 12.80
N PHE A 83 6.47 2.63 12.07
CA PHE A 83 5.81 3.69 11.28
C PHE A 83 6.70 4.35 10.21
N LYS A 84 7.73 5.09 10.62
CA LYS A 84 8.73 5.69 9.73
C LYS A 84 9.82 4.68 9.40
N ILE A 85 9.75 4.12 8.19
CA ILE A 85 10.66 3.07 7.73
C ILE A 85 11.65 3.65 6.74
N ASN A 86 12.94 3.42 6.96
CA ASN A 86 13.97 3.79 6.02
C ASN A 86 13.92 2.87 4.77
N PRO A 87 13.74 3.43 3.55
CA PRO A 87 13.59 2.64 2.34
C PRO A 87 14.82 1.78 2.03
N VAL A 88 16.03 2.32 2.21
CA VAL A 88 17.28 1.59 1.94
C VAL A 88 17.33 0.32 2.78
N ARG A 89 17.05 0.45 4.09
CA ARG A 89 17.05 -0.70 5.02
C ARG A 89 15.95 -1.70 4.69
N ARG A 90 14.77 -1.22 4.29
CA ARG A 90 13.64 -2.08 3.91
C ARG A 90 13.96 -2.92 2.68
N PHE A 91 14.55 -2.34 1.63
CA PHE A 91 14.77 -3.04 0.36
C PHE A 91 16.05 -3.87 0.31
N THR A 92 17.03 -3.62 1.18
CA THR A 92 18.22 -4.48 1.36
C THR A 92 17.93 -5.87 1.94
N GLY A 93 16.72 -6.10 2.44
CA GLY A 93 16.28 -7.39 2.99
C GLY A 93 15.53 -7.18 4.30
N SER A 94 14.21 -7.37 4.29
CA SER A 94 13.37 -7.14 5.46
C SER A 94 12.07 -7.92 5.45
N MET A 95 11.35 -7.87 6.57
CA MET A 95 9.97 -8.32 6.71
C MET A 95 9.08 -7.15 7.12
N ASP A 96 7.98 -6.96 6.40
CA ASP A 96 6.95 -5.98 6.72
C ASP A 96 5.75 -6.67 7.37
N ILE A 97 5.19 -6.04 8.39
CA ILE A 97 3.77 -6.20 8.75
C ILE A 97 3.03 -4.99 8.22
N PHE A 98 1.95 -5.22 7.47
CA PHE A 98 1.23 -4.15 6.79
C PHE A 98 -0.27 -4.18 7.01
N VAL A 99 -0.88 -3.02 6.84
CA VAL A 99 -2.32 -2.81 6.76
C VAL A 99 -2.61 -2.02 5.49
N GLN A 100 -3.57 -2.51 4.70
CA GLN A 100 -3.96 -1.96 3.42
C GLN A 100 -5.47 -1.69 3.42
N PRO A 101 -5.90 -0.49 3.84
CA PRO A 101 -7.22 0.01 3.50
C PRO A 101 -7.38 0.05 1.97
N GLU A 102 -8.56 -0.30 1.49
CA GLU A 102 -8.88 -0.35 0.09
C GLU A 102 -10.26 0.26 -0.17
N TRP A 103 -10.36 1.01 -1.27
CA TRP A 103 -11.61 1.64 -1.70
C TRP A 103 -11.78 1.50 -3.21
N THR A 104 -12.88 0.88 -3.66
CA THR A 104 -13.22 0.86 -5.09
C THR A 104 -14.05 2.08 -5.50
N VAL A 105 -13.74 2.63 -6.68
CA VAL A 105 -14.41 3.83 -7.20
C VAL A 105 -15.87 3.53 -7.55
N THR A 106 -16.13 2.33 -8.07
CA THR A 106 -17.49 1.86 -8.35
C THR A 106 -17.83 0.62 -7.52
N GLY A 107 -19.13 0.37 -7.34
CA GLY A 107 -19.60 -0.83 -6.62
C GLY A 107 -19.30 -2.10 -7.41
N PHE A 108 -19.07 -3.18 -6.68
CA PHE A 108 -19.02 -4.52 -7.26
C PHE A 108 -20.44 -4.93 -7.65
N LYS A 109 -20.66 -5.19 -8.94
CA LYS A 109 -21.97 -5.50 -9.50
C LYS A 109 -22.29 -6.99 -9.36
N TYR A 110 -21.28 -7.83 -9.53
CA TYR A 110 -21.46 -9.28 -9.64
C TYR A 110 -21.15 -9.99 -8.33
N SER A 111 -20.00 -9.69 -7.73
CA SER A 111 -19.53 -10.34 -6.50
C SER A 111 -20.22 -9.87 -5.21
N GLY A 112 -21.03 -8.80 -5.24
CA GLY A 112 -21.71 -8.28 -4.04
C GLY A 112 -20.81 -7.65 -2.98
N LEU A 113 -19.51 -7.53 -3.27
CA LEU A 113 -18.51 -7.01 -2.34
C LEU A 113 -18.71 -5.49 -2.07
N SER A 114 -18.47 -5.09 -0.82
CA SER A 114 -18.50 -3.68 -0.42
C SER A 114 -17.35 -2.90 -1.05
N ARG A 115 -17.56 -1.62 -1.32
CA ARG A 115 -16.52 -0.74 -1.90
C ARG A 115 -15.31 -0.59 -1.01
N PHE A 116 -15.54 -0.52 0.29
CA PHE A 116 -14.49 -0.48 1.29
C PHE A 116 -14.06 -1.90 1.66
N GLY A 117 -12.76 -2.11 1.81
CA GLY A 117 -12.20 -3.29 2.45
C GLY A 117 -10.94 -2.92 3.20
N ILE A 118 -10.51 -3.78 4.10
CA ILE A 118 -9.26 -3.63 4.83
C ILE A 118 -8.49 -4.94 4.78
N SER A 119 -7.23 -4.89 4.38
CA SER A 119 -6.36 -6.05 4.38
C SER A 119 -5.28 -5.88 5.43
N ALA A 120 -4.88 -6.97 6.06
CA ALA A 120 -3.72 -7.01 6.93
C ALA A 120 -2.89 -8.25 6.62
N GLY A 121 -1.58 -8.14 6.69
CA GLY A 121 -0.70 -9.23 6.30
C GLY A 121 0.75 -8.97 6.61
N SER A 122 1.58 -9.89 6.12
CA SER A 122 3.02 -9.79 6.19
C SER A 122 3.65 -10.13 4.86
N ARG A 123 4.81 -9.55 4.59
CA ARG A 123 5.60 -9.86 3.40
C ARG A 123 7.09 -9.78 3.68
N ILE A 124 7.83 -10.63 3.02
CA ILE A 124 9.29 -10.61 3.00
C ILE A 124 9.72 -9.85 1.76
N ILE A 125 10.74 -9.02 1.89
CA ILE A 125 11.37 -8.25 0.82
C ILE A 125 12.78 -8.76 0.63
N LEU A 126 13.11 -9.13 -0.60
CA LEU A 126 14.39 -9.66 -1.03
C LEU A 126 15.04 -8.70 -2.04
N PRO A 127 16.30 -8.29 -1.82
CA PRO A 127 17.03 -7.49 -2.80
C PRO A 127 17.35 -8.36 -4.02
N ILE A 128 17.10 -7.85 -5.23
CA ILE A 128 17.49 -8.52 -6.48
C ILE A 128 18.74 -7.85 -7.06
N LYS A 129 18.75 -6.52 -7.14
CA LYS A 129 19.83 -5.77 -7.80
C LYS A 129 20.16 -4.48 -7.06
N GLY A 130 21.46 -4.20 -6.94
CA GLY A 130 21.97 -3.00 -6.26
C GLY A 130 21.50 -2.92 -4.82
N ASP A 131 21.68 -4.01 -4.07
CA ASP A 131 21.19 -4.15 -2.68
C ASP A 131 19.70 -3.78 -2.48
N GLY A 132 18.88 -3.94 -3.52
CA GLY A 132 17.44 -3.64 -3.48
C GLY A 132 17.07 -2.21 -3.88
N GLU A 133 18.04 -1.31 -4.03
CA GLU A 133 17.81 0.07 -4.44
C GLU A 133 17.34 0.16 -5.90
N LYS A 134 17.89 -0.68 -6.78
CA LYS A 134 17.50 -0.70 -8.19
C LYS A 134 16.27 -1.58 -8.40
N MET A 135 16.26 -2.75 -7.77
CA MET A 135 15.20 -3.72 -7.90
C MET A 135 15.12 -4.62 -6.66
N ALA A 136 13.91 -4.76 -6.14
CA ALA A 136 13.59 -5.67 -5.05
C ALA A 136 12.29 -6.44 -5.35
N PHE A 137 12.15 -7.61 -4.76
CA PHE A 137 10.95 -8.43 -4.87
C PHE A 137 10.35 -8.65 -3.48
N SER A 138 9.02 -8.76 -3.41
CA SER A 138 8.34 -9.20 -2.20
C SER A 138 7.43 -10.38 -2.45
N LEU A 139 7.33 -11.22 -1.42
CA LEU A 139 6.35 -12.29 -1.33
C LEU A 139 5.70 -12.25 0.05
N GLY A 140 4.39 -12.39 0.11
CA GLY A 140 3.66 -12.30 1.36
C GLY A 140 2.28 -12.93 1.32
N GLY A 141 1.64 -12.93 2.47
CA GLY A 141 0.26 -13.37 2.66
C GLY A 141 -0.53 -12.28 3.36
N LYS A 142 -1.82 -12.19 3.02
CA LYS A 142 -2.74 -11.25 3.68
C LYS A 142 -4.13 -11.84 3.84
N TYR A 143 -4.84 -11.31 4.81
CA TYR A 143 -6.27 -11.51 4.99
C TYR A 143 -6.98 -10.21 4.65
N THR A 144 -7.97 -10.28 3.78
CA THR A 144 -8.80 -9.14 3.37
C THR A 144 -10.17 -9.28 4.00
N HIS A 145 -10.55 -8.31 4.83
CA HIS A 145 -11.91 -8.16 5.32
C HIS A 145 -12.67 -7.21 4.40
N ARG A 146 -13.71 -7.74 3.76
CA ARG A 146 -14.62 -7.00 2.87
C ARG A 146 -15.97 -7.66 2.94
N ASN A 147 -17.00 -6.88 3.26
CA ASN A 147 -18.34 -7.40 3.44
C ASN A 147 -18.96 -7.76 2.09
N ASP A 148 -19.76 -8.80 2.06
CA ASP A 148 -20.50 -9.23 0.89
C ASP A 148 -22.00 -9.18 1.19
N ALA A 149 -22.72 -8.36 0.44
CA ALA A 149 -24.16 -8.18 0.60
C ALA A 149 -25.00 -9.38 0.10
N ILE A 150 -24.42 -10.24 -0.74
CA ILE A 150 -25.08 -11.40 -1.36
C ILE A 150 -24.87 -12.65 -0.51
N THR A 151 -23.62 -12.98 -0.17
CA THR A 151 -23.31 -14.26 0.53
C THR A 151 -23.14 -14.11 2.04
N GLY A 152 -23.01 -12.90 2.56
CA GLY A 152 -22.72 -12.64 3.98
C GLY A 152 -21.29 -13.02 4.42
N LYS A 153 -20.43 -13.46 3.50
CA LYS A 153 -19.02 -13.79 3.78
C LYS A 153 -18.18 -12.52 3.83
N ASN A 154 -17.46 -12.31 4.93
CA ASN A 154 -16.79 -11.04 5.21
C ASN A 154 -15.26 -11.05 5.05
N GLY A 155 -14.66 -12.07 4.45
CA GLY A 155 -13.23 -12.01 4.16
C GLY A 155 -12.65 -13.22 3.46
N TYR A 156 -11.39 -13.08 3.05
CA TYR A 156 -10.66 -14.10 2.30
C TYR A 156 -9.15 -13.95 2.50
N TRP A 157 -8.44 -15.07 2.37
CA TRP A 157 -6.97 -15.11 2.35
C TRP A 157 -6.44 -14.82 0.95
N SER A 158 -5.21 -14.31 0.88
CA SER A 158 -4.55 -13.97 -0.38
C SER A 158 -3.04 -14.12 -0.28
N ALA A 159 -2.42 -14.55 -1.38
CA ALA A 159 -0.98 -14.47 -1.58
C ALA A 159 -0.66 -13.19 -2.37
N GLU A 160 0.37 -12.45 -1.97
CA GLU A 160 0.82 -11.23 -2.64
C GLU A 160 2.26 -11.37 -3.10
N GLY A 161 2.51 -11.05 -4.37
CA GLY A 161 3.84 -10.90 -4.94
C GLY A 161 4.02 -9.46 -5.43
N GLY A 162 5.24 -8.93 -5.38
CA GLY A 162 5.51 -7.58 -5.85
C GLY A 162 6.94 -7.38 -6.32
N ILE A 163 7.13 -6.47 -7.26
CA ILE A 163 8.43 -6.02 -7.74
C ILE A 163 8.50 -4.51 -7.59
N TYR A 164 9.58 -4.01 -7.01
CA TYR A 164 9.78 -2.60 -6.71
C TYR A 164 11.06 -2.09 -7.37
N PHE A 165 11.04 -0.83 -7.78
CA PHE A 165 12.13 -0.13 -8.44
C PHE A 165 12.36 1.24 -7.80
N LEU A 166 13.52 1.84 -8.09
CA LEU A 166 13.88 3.20 -7.66
C LEU A 166 13.73 3.37 -6.13
N PHE A 167 14.56 2.69 -5.33
CA PHE A 167 14.47 2.67 -3.86
C PHE A 167 13.09 2.25 -3.34
N GLY A 168 12.35 1.55 -4.19
CA GLY A 168 10.96 1.16 -4.01
C GLY A 168 9.99 2.33 -3.83
N PHE A 169 10.20 3.44 -4.56
CA PHE A 169 9.18 4.46 -4.75
C PHE A 169 8.03 3.95 -5.64
N VAL A 170 8.36 3.13 -6.63
CA VAL A 170 7.42 2.59 -7.62
C VAL A 170 7.51 1.08 -7.68
N GLY A 171 6.41 0.42 -8.06
CA GLY A 171 6.41 -1.02 -8.25
C GLY A 171 5.10 -1.56 -8.81
N LEU A 172 5.08 -2.88 -9.01
CA LEU A 172 3.90 -3.63 -9.38
C LEU A 172 3.63 -4.68 -8.31
N GLN A 173 2.38 -4.79 -7.90
CA GLN A 173 1.91 -5.78 -6.95
C GLN A 173 0.83 -6.63 -7.60
N PHE A 174 0.94 -7.93 -7.41
CA PHE A 174 -0.04 -8.91 -7.81
C PHE A 174 -0.57 -9.62 -6.57
N SER A 175 -1.88 -9.76 -6.46
CA SER A 175 -2.49 -10.56 -5.41
C SER A 175 -3.35 -11.66 -6.03
N TYR A 176 -3.09 -12.89 -5.59
CA TYR A 176 -3.94 -14.04 -5.83
C TYR A 176 -4.79 -14.27 -4.60
N ASN A 177 -6.09 -14.05 -4.72
CA ASN A 177 -7.02 -14.23 -3.62
C ASN A 177 -7.64 -15.62 -3.74
N PHE A 178 -7.72 -16.34 -2.62
CA PHE A 178 -8.37 -17.64 -2.54
C PHE A 178 -9.90 -17.48 -2.45
N ASP A 179 -10.45 -16.71 -3.38
CA ASP A 179 -11.87 -16.34 -3.45
C ASP A 179 -12.29 -16.14 -4.90
N GLU A 180 -13.41 -16.75 -5.29
CA GLU A 180 -13.89 -16.72 -6.67
C GLU A 180 -14.54 -15.39 -7.04
N ARG A 181 -15.01 -14.66 -6.02
CA ARG A 181 -15.63 -13.34 -6.13
C ARG A 181 -14.66 -12.28 -6.68
N SER A 182 -13.39 -12.40 -6.33
CA SER A 182 -12.31 -11.51 -6.74
C SER A 182 -11.01 -12.28 -6.69
N ARG A 183 -10.61 -12.94 -7.79
CA ARG A 183 -9.48 -13.88 -7.77
C ARG A 183 -8.13 -13.19 -7.98
N TYR A 184 -8.10 -12.19 -8.86
CA TYR A 184 -6.87 -11.49 -9.24
C TYR A 184 -6.97 -9.99 -8.98
N ASN A 185 -5.95 -9.45 -8.32
CA ASN A 185 -5.78 -8.00 -8.16
C ASN A 185 -4.39 -7.57 -8.66
N ILE A 186 -4.33 -6.48 -9.42
CA ILE A 186 -3.08 -5.89 -9.91
C ILE A 186 -3.01 -4.45 -9.41
N GLY A 187 -1.99 -4.12 -8.62
CA GLY A 187 -1.76 -2.80 -8.07
C GLY A 187 -0.50 -2.16 -8.63
N PHE A 188 -0.56 -0.88 -8.93
CA PHE A 188 0.64 -0.08 -9.13
C PHE A 188 1.07 0.49 -7.78
N PHE A 189 2.18 -0.02 -7.25
CA PHE A 189 2.71 0.41 -5.98
C PHE A 189 3.33 1.80 -6.13
N LEU A 190 2.85 2.72 -5.30
CA LEU A 190 3.44 4.03 -5.08
C LEU A 190 3.61 4.21 -3.58
N LYS A 191 4.86 4.46 -3.14
CA LYS A 191 5.13 4.80 -1.75
C LYS A 191 6.18 5.88 -1.64
N TYR A 192 5.86 6.86 -0.80
CA TYR A 192 6.74 7.96 -0.44
C TYR A 192 7.29 7.72 0.96
N PHE A 193 8.57 8.02 1.15
CA PHE A 193 9.32 7.80 2.39
C PHE A 193 9.82 9.12 2.96
#